data_AF-A0A1A8V1K7-F1
#
_entry.id   AF-A0A1A8V1K7-F1
#
_cell.length_a   1.000
_cell.length_b   1.000
_cell.length_c   1.000
_cell.angle_alpha   90.00
_cell.angle_beta   90.00
_cell.angle_gamma   90.00
#
_symmetry.space_group_name_H-M   'P 1'
#
loop_
_entity.id
_entity.type
_entity.pdbx_description
1 polymer ?
#
loop_
_entity_poly.entity_id
_entity_poly.type
_entity_poly.pdbx_seq_one_letter_code
_entity_poly.pdbx_strand_id
1 'polypeptide(L)'
;HKLFKFCGSVEEVVPNHVFDVITTIQKRCEEEMNKQESKHNILLLINILRWLYNNQIPVDTNMHVPILCYKDLSKLVMKPIHECTYCDIKVDDLNDLLEDASEPIILVHDDIPMKTAEWLKVPCLSTRLINPENLG
;
A
#
# COMPACT_ATOMS: atom_id res chain seq x y z
N HIS A 1 -30.08 -11.84 15.43
CA HIS A 1 -29.54 -10.48 15.16
C HIS A 1 -28.94 -9.77 16.39
N LYS A 2 -29.58 -9.72 17.57
CA LYS A 2 -29.02 -8.98 18.73
C LYS A 2 -27.65 -9.49 19.22
N LEU A 3 -27.42 -10.80 19.21
CA LEU A 3 -26.14 -11.40 19.65
C LEU A 3 -24.96 -10.95 18.77
N PHE A 4 -25.13 -10.95 17.44
CA PHE A 4 -24.08 -10.55 16.50
C PHE A 4 -23.70 -9.07 16.63
N LYS A 5 -24.70 -8.18 16.76
CA LYS A 5 -24.45 -6.75 17.04
C LYS A 5 -23.73 -6.54 18.37
N PHE A 6 -24.10 -7.29 19.42
CA PHE A 6 -23.43 -7.25 20.72
C PHE A 6 -21.95 -7.68 20.63
N CYS A 7 -21.63 -8.63 19.76
CA CYS A 7 -20.27 -9.07 19.48
C CYS A 7 -19.52 -8.19 18.46
N GLY A 8 -20.03 -6.99 18.12
CA GLY A 8 -19.36 -6.05 17.22
C GLY A 8 -19.62 -6.29 15.73
N SER A 9 -20.55 -7.17 15.35
CA SER A 9 -20.95 -7.30 13.94
C SER A 9 -21.75 -6.09 13.48
N VAL A 10 -21.38 -5.54 12.33
CA VAL A 10 -22.11 -4.46 11.65
C VAL A 10 -23.13 -5.05 10.67
N GLU A 11 -24.25 -4.36 10.46
CA GLU A 11 -25.26 -4.76 9.46
C GLU A 11 -24.77 -4.55 8.03
N GLU A 12 -23.96 -3.51 7.82
CA GLU A 12 -23.36 -3.15 6.55
C GLU A 12 -21.96 -2.60 6.78
N VAL A 13 -21.03 -2.95 5.89
CA VAL A 13 -19.69 -2.38 5.87
C VAL A 13 -19.74 -1.07 5.09
N VAL A 14 -19.73 0.06 5.81
CA VAL A 14 -19.58 1.38 5.19
C VAL A 14 -18.09 1.78 5.12
N PRO A 15 -17.70 2.70 4.21
CA PRO A 15 -16.31 3.10 4.02
C PRO A 15 -15.56 3.48 5.30
N ASN A 16 -16.20 4.18 6.23
CA ASN A 16 -15.56 4.58 7.49
C ASN A 16 -15.04 3.39 8.31
N HIS A 17 -15.79 2.30 8.38
CA HIS A 17 -15.32 1.08 9.06
C HIS A 17 -14.04 0.53 8.42
N VAL A 18 -13.92 0.64 7.10
CA VAL A 18 -12.75 0.16 6.35
C VAL A 18 -11.55 1.08 6.60
N PHE A 19 -11.75 2.39 6.60
CA PHE A 19 -10.70 3.35 6.96
C PHE A 19 -10.23 3.19 8.40
N ASP A 20 -11.13 2.92 9.34
CA ASP A 20 -10.76 2.64 10.74
C ASP A 20 -9.86 1.41 10.86
N VAL A 21 -10.10 0.36 10.07
CA VAL A 21 -9.23 -0.82 10.01
C VAL A 21 -7.84 -0.46 9.46
N ILE A 22 -7.78 0.32 8.38
CA ILE A 22 -6.50 0.79 7.80
C ILE A 22 -5.71 1.58 8.85
N THR A 23 -6.34 2.54 9.53
CA THR A 23 -5.69 3.34 10.58
C THR A 23 -5.26 2.49 11.78
N THR A 24 -6.05 1.48 12.14
CA THR A 24 -5.69 0.54 13.22
C THR A 24 -4.45 -0.26 12.86
N ILE A 25 -4.41 -0.82 11.64
CA ILE A 25 -3.24 -1.56 11.16
C ILE A 25 -2.03 -0.63 11.06
N GLN A 26 -2.19 0.58 10.52
CA GLN A 26 -1.11 1.58 10.44
C GLN A 26 -0.45 1.81 11.81
N LYS A 27 -1.24 2.09 12.85
CA LYS A 27 -0.73 2.28 14.22
C LYS A 27 -0.02 1.02 14.73
N ARG A 28 -0.59 -0.16 14.46
CA ARG A 28 0.03 -1.44 14.85
C ARG A 28 1.38 -1.69 14.17
N CYS A 29 1.60 -1.17 12.96
CA CYS A 29 2.87 -1.30 12.24
C CYS A 29 4.03 -0.50 12.86
N GLU A 30 3.72 0.49 13.70
CA GLU A 30 4.73 1.27 14.43
C GLU A 30 5.32 0.49 15.61
N GLU A 31 4.68 -0.63 15.98
CA GLU A 31 5.10 -1.53 17.05
C GLU A 31 5.76 -2.80 16.51
N GLU A 32 6.35 -3.59 17.40
CA GLU A 32 6.92 -4.88 17.02
C GLU A 32 5.81 -5.88 16.64
N MET A 33 5.89 -6.41 15.43
CA MET A 33 5.00 -7.43 14.89
C MET A 33 5.79 -8.68 14.51
N ASN A 34 5.19 -9.83 14.74
CA ASN A 34 5.77 -11.07 14.26
C ASN A 34 5.49 -11.27 12.76
N LYS A 35 6.25 -12.16 12.13
CA LYS A 35 6.17 -12.44 10.69
C LYS A 35 4.78 -12.92 10.22
N GLN A 36 4.05 -13.67 11.04
CA GLN A 36 2.72 -14.17 10.65
C GLN A 36 1.69 -13.06 10.69
N GLU A 37 1.73 -12.22 11.72
CA GLU A 37 0.89 -11.03 11.86
C GLU A 37 1.11 -10.05 10.71
N SER A 38 2.37 -9.74 10.39
CA SER A 38 2.71 -8.86 9.26
C SER A 38 2.14 -9.39 7.94
N LYS A 39 2.34 -10.68 7.63
CA LYS A 39 1.79 -11.30 6.41
C LYS A 39 0.27 -11.25 6.37
N HIS A 40 -0.39 -11.52 7.50
CA HIS A 40 -1.84 -11.45 7.59
C HIS A 40 -2.34 -10.04 7.31
N ASN A 41 -1.74 -9.03 7.94
CA ASN A 41 -2.11 -7.63 7.78
C ASN A 41 -1.83 -7.12 6.37
N ILE A 42 -0.73 -7.52 5.72
CA ILE A 42 -0.47 -7.22 4.29
C ILE A 42 -1.61 -7.76 3.43
N LEU A 43 -1.97 -9.03 3.58
CA LEU A 43 -3.05 -9.65 2.80
C LEU A 43 -4.40 -8.95 3.05
N LEU A 44 -4.70 -8.61 4.29
CA LEU A 44 -5.91 -7.87 4.66
C LEU A 44 -5.94 -6.50 3.99
N LEU A 45 -4.85 -5.73 4.05
CA LEU A 45 -4.73 -4.43 3.39
C LEU A 45 -4.90 -4.53 1.88
N ILE A 46 -4.27 -5.51 1.22
CA ILE A 46 -4.45 -5.74 -0.24
C ILE A 46 -5.92 -6.01 -0.58
N ASN A 47 -6.60 -6.83 0.22
CA ASN A 47 -8.03 -7.10 0.01
C ASN A 47 -8.91 -5.87 0.27
N ILE A 48 -8.57 -5.05 1.27
CA ILE A 48 -9.23 -3.76 1.52
C ILE A 48 -9.05 -2.82 0.32
N LEU A 49 -7.83 -2.66 -0.18
CA LEU A 49 -7.56 -1.81 -1.36
C LEU A 49 -8.32 -2.29 -2.59
N ARG A 50 -8.42 -3.62 -2.79
CA ARG A 50 -9.24 -4.20 -3.85
C ARG A 50 -10.72 -3.88 -3.66
N TRP A 51 -11.23 -3.93 -2.43
CA TRP A 51 -12.62 -3.57 -2.14
C TRP A 51 -12.87 -2.07 -2.39
N LEU A 52 -11.98 -1.19 -1.94
CA LEU A 52 -12.08 0.25 -2.18
C LEU A 52 -12.12 0.57 -3.68
N TYR A 53 -11.21 -0.04 -4.46
CA TYR A 53 -11.17 0.06 -5.91
C TYR A 53 -12.48 -0.44 -6.56
N ASN A 54 -12.95 -1.65 -6.20
CA ASN A 54 -14.15 -2.23 -6.81
C ASN A 54 -15.42 -1.40 -6.53
N ASN A 55 -15.47 -0.74 -5.37
CA ASN A 55 -16.60 0.09 -4.98
C ASN A 55 -16.40 1.58 -5.32
N GLN A 56 -15.27 1.94 -5.95
CA GLN A 56 -14.91 3.32 -6.31
C GLN A 56 -15.00 4.29 -5.12
N ILE A 57 -14.57 3.83 -3.95
CA ILE A 57 -14.57 4.65 -2.74
C ILE A 57 -13.46 5.70 -2.84
N PRO A 58 -13.74 6.99 -2.69
CA PRO A 58 -12.71 8.03 -2.77
C PRO A 58 -11.68 7.84 -1.64
N VAL A 59 -10.41 8.03 -1.97
CA VAL A 59 -9.28 7.88 -1.04
C VAL A 59 -8.47 9.17 -1.03
N ASP A 60 -8.08 9.61 0.17
CA ASP A 60 -7.19 10.76 0.37
C ASP A 60 -5.72 10.35 0.16
N THR A 61 -4.90 11.24 -0.42
CA THR A 61 -3.48 10.95 -0.71
C THR A 61 -2.61 10.80 0.54
N ASN A 62 -3.09 11.16 1.73
CA ASN A 62 -2.44 10.89 3.01
C ASN A 62 -2.79 9.51 3.58
N MET A 63 -3.74 8.79 2.98
CA MET A 63 -3.99 7.40 3.34
C MET A 63 -2.70 6.58 3.12
N HIS A 64 -2.43 5.68 4.07
CA HIS A 64 -1.25 4.84 4.03
C HIS A 64 -1.52 3.53 3.28
N VAL A 65 -0.56 3.11 2.47
CA VAL A 65 -0.57 1.85 1.71
C VAL A 65 0.63 0.99 2.08
N PRO A 66 0.53 -0.35 2.01
CA PRO A 66 1.68 -1.21 2.26
C PRO A 66 2.74 -1.02 1.16
N ILE A 67 4.00 -0.93 1.57
CA ILE A 67 5.15 -0.75 0.68
C ILE A 67 5.97 -2.05 0.57
N LEU A 68 6.72 -2.16 -0.52
CA LEU A 68 7.72 -3.22 -0.69
C LEU A 68 8.91 -2.96 0.23
N CYS A 69 9.19 -3.89 1.14
CA CYS A 69 10.42 -3.89 1.93
C CYS A 69 11.38 -4.94 1.36
N TYR A 70 12.22 -4.57 0.39
CA TYR A 70 13.08 -5.52 -0.33
C TYR A 70 14.06 -6.29 0.58
N LYS A 71 14.44 -5.73 1.73
CA LYS A 71 15.28 -6.40 2.75
C LYS A 71 14.52 -7.46 3.58
N ASP A 72 13.20 -7.31 3.73
CA ASP A 72 12.32 -8.26 4.39
C ASP A 72 10.90 -8.17 3.82
N LEU A 73 10.63 -8.99 2.80
CA LEU A 73 9.34 -9.05 2.11
C LEU A 73 8.16 -9.42 3.03
N SER A 74 8.44 -9.92 4.24
CA SER A 74 7.40 -10.26 5.19
C SER A 74 7.12 -9.18 6.22
N LYS A 75 7.92 -8.12 6.26
CA LYS A 75 7.70 -6.98 7.14
C LYS A 75 6.64 -6.07 6.54
N LEU A 76 5.58 -5.82 7.31
CA LEU A 76 4.62 -4.80 6.95
C LEU A 76 5.20 -3.43 7.31
N VAL A 77 5.32 -2.58 6.30
CA VAL A 77 5.59 -1.15 6.43
C VAL A 77 4.55 -0.43 5.57
N MET A 78 4.05 0.70 6.06
CA MET A 78 3.08 1.50 5.33
C MET A 78 3.59 2.94 5.16
N LYS A 79 3.26 3.56 4.03
CA LYS A 79 3.60 4.95 3.73
C LYS A 79 2.42 5.68 3.09
N PRO A 80 2.31 7.02 3.24
CA PRO A 80 1.30 7.79 2.53
C PRO A 80 1.38 7.57 1.02
N ILE A 81 0.23 7.52 0.34
CA ILE A 81 0.14 7.33 -1.12
C ILE A 81 1.04 8.30 -1.88
N HIS A 82 1.07 9.57 -1.48
CA HIS A 82 1.85 10.61 -2.18
C HIS A 82 3.37 10.45 -2.05
N GLU A 83 3.86 9.63 -1.12
CA GLU A 83 5.29 9.30 -1.00
C GLU A 83 5.69 8.08 -1.85
N CYS A 84 4.70 7.35 -2.37
CA CYS A 84 4.90 6.04 -3.00
C CYS A 84 5.05 6.12 -4.52
N THR A 85 5.52 5.02 -5.10
CA THR A 85 5.66 4.78 -6.53
C THR A 85 5.29 3.33 -6.82
N TYR A 86 4.74 3.01 -7.99
CA TYR A 86 4.53 1.60 -8.38
C TYR A 86 5.49 1.20 -9.50
N CYS A 87 5.92 -0.06 -9.47
CA CYS A 87 6.84 -0.59 -10.46
C CYS A 87 6.06 -0.98 -11.74
N ASP A 88 6.34 -0.30 -12.85
CA ASP A 88 5.74 -0.53 -14.16
C ASP A 88 6.70 -1.15 -15.19
N ILE A 89 7.95 -1.35 -14.80
CA ILE A 89 9.03 -1.87 -15.64
C ILE A 89 9.51 -3.21 -15.10
N LYS A 90 9.92 -4.10 -16.02
CA LYS A 90 10.62 -5.33 -15.65
C LYS A 90 12.11 -5.05 -15.73
N VAL A 91 12.78 -5.03 -14.58
CA VAL A 91 14.22 -4.82 -14.48
C VAL A 91 14.78 -5.98 -13.67
N ASP A 92 15.75 -6.69 -14.23
CA ASP A 92 16.37 -7.86 -13.59
C ASP A 92 17.11 -7.47 -12.29
N ASP A 93 17.68 -6.26 -12.27
CA ASP A 93 18.41 -5.69 -11.12
C ASP A 93 17.65 -4.50 -10.47
N LEU A 94 16.34 -4.64 -10.26
CA LEU A 94 15.50 -3.58 -9.65
C LEU A 94 16.06 -3.10 -8.30
N ASN A 95 16.60 -4.00 -7.47
CA ASN A 95 17.14 -3.62 -6.17
C ASN A 95 18.35 -2.71 -6.31
N ASP A 96 19.27 -3.00 -7.24
CA ASP A 96 20.46 -2.18 -7.48
C ASP A 96 20.05 -0.77 -7.94
N LEU A 97 19.04 -0.69 -8.83
CA LEU A 97 18.45 0.58 -9.23
C LEU A 97 17.86 1.38 -8.05
N LEU A 98 17.20 0.72 -7.10
CA LEU A 98 16.63 1.37 -5.92
C LEU A 98 17.71 1.81 -4.92
N GLU A 99 18.83 1.09 -4.86
CA GLU A 99 19.97 1.42 -4.00
C GLU A 99 20.83 2.56 -4.57
N ASP A 100 20.99 2.62 -5.89
CA ASP A 100 21.77 3.65 -6.60
C ASP A 100 21.04 4.98 -6.77
N ALA A 101 19.73 5.02 -6.51
CA ALA A 101 18.92 6.22 -6.64
C ALA A 101 19.35 7.33 -5.66
N SER A 102 19.55 8.56 -6.16
CA SER A 102 19.94 9.71 -5.33
C SER A 102 18.89 10.10 -4.28
N GLU A 103 17.62 9.82 -4.58
CA GLU A 103 16.50 9.97 -3.65
C GLU A 103 15.83 8.62 -3.39
N PRO A 104 15.37 8.34 -2.15
CA PRO A 104 14.68 7.09 -1.86
C PRO A 104 13.43 6.88 -2.71
N ILE A 105 13.42 5.80 -3.48
CA ILE A 105 12.25 5.35 -4.24
C ILE A 105 11.48 4.36 -3.36
N ILE A 106 10.26 4.75 -2.97
CA ILE A 106 9.39 3.93 -2.11
C ILE A 106 8.38 3.21 -2.99
N LEU A 107 8.59 1.92 -3.22
CA LEU A 107 7.66 1.12 -4.02
C LEU A 107 6.47 0.66 -3.18
N VAL A 108 5.25 0.74 -3.72
CA VAL A 108 4.10 0.04 -3.16
C VAL A 108 4.32 -1.47 -3.23
N HIS A 109 3.67 -2.23 -2.35
CA HIS A 109 3.81 -3.69 -2.31
C HIS A 109 3.41 -4.35 -3.64
N ASP A 110 4.18 -5.33 -4.12
CA ASP A 110 4.05 -5.93 -5.46
C ASP A 110 2.69 -6.61 -5.72
N ASP A 111 2.06 -7.15 -4.66
CA ASP A 111 0.72 -7.75 -4.75
C ASP A 111 -0.40 -6.72 -4.97
N ILE A 112 -0.12 -5.41 -4.90
CA ILE A 112 -1.08 -4.38 -5.30
C ILE A 112 -1.10 -4.31 -6.83
N PRO A 113 -2.23 -4.61 -7.49
CA PRO A 113 -2.30 -4.55 -8.94
C PRO A 113 -2.02 -3.14 -9.46
N MET A 114 -1.32 -3.03 -10.58
CA MET A 114 -1.01 -1.77 -11.26
C MET A 114 -2.23 -0.86 -11.43
N LYS A 115 -3.36 -1.41 -11.87
CA LYS A 115 -4.63 -0.67 -12.01
C LYS A 115 -5.13 -0.08 -10.69
N THR A 116 -4.90 -0.77 -9.58
CA THR A 116 -5.24 -0.26 -8.24
C THR A 116 -4.31 0.88 -7.85
N ALA A 117 -3.00 0.76 -8.10
CA ALA A 117 -2.03 1.82 -7.83
C ALA A 117 -2.30 3.09 -8.67
N GLU A 118 -2.61 2.92 -9.96
CA GLU A 118 -3.00 4.00 -10.87
C GLU A 118 -4.28 4.70 -10.41
N TRP A 119 -5.28 3.93 -9.97
CA TRP A 119 -6.52 4.47 -9.43
C TRP A 119 -6.28 5.27 -8.15
N LEU A 120 -5.38 4.80 -7.27
CA LEU A 120 -4.91 5.53 -6.09
C LEU A 120 -4.05 6.77 -6.41
N LYS A 121 -3.77 7.04 -7.70
CA LYS A 121 -2.91 8.16 -8.16
C LYS A 121 -1.45 8.05 -7.69
N VAL A 122 -0.98 6.83 -7.44
CA VAL A 122 0.44 6.57 -7.21
C VAL A 122 1.19 6.76 -8.55
N PRO A 123 2.27 7.55 -8.62
CA PRO A 123 3.06 7.69 -9.84
C PRO A 123 3.81 6.40 -10.20
N CYS A 124 4.11 6.18 -11.48
CA CYS A 124 4.83 5.01 -11.94
C CYS A 124 6.35 5.22 -11.90
N LEU A 125 7.10 4.13 -11.74
CA LEU A 125 8.55 4.15 -11.62
C LEU A 125 9.23 4.71 -12.87
N SER A 126 8.80 4.31 -14.07
CA SER A 126 9.38 4.80 -15.32
C SER A 126 9.35 6.33 -15.42
N THR A 127 8.25 6.97 -15.03
CA THR A 127 8.15 8.44 -15.03
C THR A 127 9.06 9.11 -14.00
N ARG A 128 9.28 8.45 -12.85
CA ARG A 128 10.17 8.96 -11.79
C ARG A 128 11.65 8.87 -12.18
N LEU A 129 12.01 7.91 -13.02
CA LEU A 129 13.40 7.72 -13.50
C LEU A 129 13.78 8.65 -14.66
N ILE A 130 12.81 9.32 -15.29
CA ILE A 130 13.09 10.28 -16.36
C ILE A 130 13.56 11.60 -15.73
N ASN A 131 14.87 11.83 -15.74
CA ASN A 131 15.46 13.12 -15.40
C ASN A 131 15.06 14.18 -16.44
N PRO A 132 14.54 15.36 -16.04
CA PRO A 132 14.27 16.46 -16.96
C PRO A 132 15.51 16.90 -17.74
N GLU A 133 16.70 16.75 -17.14
CA GLU A 133 17.99 17.12 -17.73
C GLU A 133 18.44 16.18 -18.87
N ASN A 134 17.85 14.98 -19.00
CA ASN A 134 18.14 14.03 -20.08
C ASN A 134 17.21 14.19 -21.30
N LEU A 135 16.28 15.15 -21.26
CA LEU A 135 15.31 15.45 -22.33
C LEU A 135 15.68 16.71 -23.14
N GLY A 136 16.89 17.26 -22.97
CA GLY A 136 17.37 18.49 -23.60
C GLY A 136 18.73 18.37 -24.27
#